data_AF-A0A832D764-F1
#
_entry.id   AF-A0A832D764-F1
#
_cell.length_a   1.000
_cell.length_b   1.000
_cell.length_c   1.000
_cell.angle_alpha   90.00
_cell.angle_beta   90.00
_cell.angle_gamma   90.00
#
_symmetry.space_group_name_H-M   'P 1'
#
loop_
_entity.id
_entity.type
_entity.pdbx_description
1 polymer ?
#
loop_
_entity_poly.entity_id
_entity_poly.type
_entity_poly.pdbx_seq_one_letter_code
_entity_poly.pdbx_strand_id
1 'polypeptide(L)'
;MEARVRKIFLVGHYGGANTGDDAMLYGCLSELRRFGLDVTVVSKSTGGALFQKLGTNPVKPKFFSVIKAINSADWVVLGGGTHYHDDYKLFRLLRHIRYLTVLTSVFVFSKLVGKRIALISMGFGPFRTKVVRLLFKIVLRIADFIAVRDNRSLAEVQCRGMKAKVLYAFDLSACLLNELKLDKLEAEGVENVPVLGISPTKLHLGEKLVGCDSNTFWSIFGEGG
;
A
#
# COMPACT_ATOMS: atom_id res chain seq x y z
N MET A 1 8.23 2.26 35.38
CA MET A 1 7.68 3.08 34.28
C MET A 1 7.08 2.13 33.26
N GLU A 2 5.75 2.11 33.11
CA GLU A 2 5.12 1.35 32.02
C GLU A 2 5.59 1.89 30.67
N ALA A 3 5.98 0.99 29.76
CA ALA A 3 6.34 1.38 28.41
C ALA A 3 5.11 1.96 27.72
N ARG A 4 5.13 3.27 27.42
CA ARG A 4 4.04 3.92 26.68
C ARG A 4 3.83 3.21 25.34
N VAL A 5 2.62 2.69 25.13
CA VAL A 5 2.19 2.12 23.84
C VAL A 5 2.33 3.20 22.76
N ARG A 6 3.07 2.87 21.69
CA ARG A 6 3.26 3.78 20.56
C ARG A 6 2.03 3.79 19.67
N LYS A 7 1.60 4.97 19.27
CA LYS A 7 0.44 5.19 18.40
C LYS A 7 0.85 5.43 16.96
N ILE A 8 0.25 4.70 16.05
CA ILE A 8 0.51 4.77 14.61
C ILE A 8 -0.74 5.27 13.90
N PHE A 9 -0.58 6.28 13.05
CA PHE A 9 -1.57 6.64 12.06
C PHE A 9 -1.16 6.10 10.69
N LEU A 10 -1.88 5.07 10.23
CA LEU A 10 -1.62 4.38 8.98
C LEU A 10 -2.42 5.01 7.83
N VAL A 11 -1.68 5.46 6.82
CA VAL A 11 -2.18 6.10 5.59
C VAL A 11 -1.96 5.15 4.43
N GLY A 12 -2.94 5.01 3.54
CA GLY A 12 -2.87 4.16 2.35
C GLY A 12 -4.15 4.23 1.52
N HIS A 13 -4.29 3.38 0.51
CA HIS A 13 -5.47 3.36 -0.38
C HIS A 13 -6.58 2.40 0.08
N TYR A 14 -6.86 2.34 1.38
CA TYR A 14 -7.72 1.31 1.96
C TYR A 14 -9.23 1.58 1.85
N GLY A 15 -10.02 0.50 1.96
CA GLY A 15 -11.48 0.55 1.95
C GLY A 15 -12.06 0.82 0.56
N GLY A 16 -11.30 0.54 -0.50
CA GLY A 16 -11.71 0.65 -1.90
C GLY A 16 -12.27 -0.63 -2.51
N ALA A 17 -12.53 -1.66 -1.70
CA ALA A 17 -12.92 -3.01 -2.15
C ALA A 17 -11.88 -3.63 -3.11
N ASN A 18 -10.60 -3.43 -2.83
CA ASN A 18 -9.49 -4.06 -3.54
C ASN A 18 -8.88 -5.14 -2.65
N THR A 19 -9.04 -6.39 -3.05
CA THR A 19 -8.58 -7.55 -2.26
C THR A 19 -7.07 -7.50 -1.96
N GLY A 20 -6.26 -6.98 -2.88
CA GLY A 20 -4.83 -6.80 -2.66
C GLY A 20 -4.52 -5.78 -1.57
N ASP A 21 -5.13 -4.59 -1.65
CA ASP A 21 -4.96 -3.54 -0.62
C ASP A 21 -5.48 -3.99 0.74
N ASP A 22 -6.60 -4.72 0.78
CA ASP A 22 -7.19 -5.25 2.02
C ASP A 22 -6.32 -6.36 2.62
N ALA A 23 -5.70 -7.22 1.79
CA ALA A 23 -4.73 -8.22 2.23
C ALA A 23 -3.46 -7.57 2.82
N MET A 24 -2.91 -6.56 2.14
CA MET A 24 -1.78 -5.78 2.65
C MET A 24 -2.12 -5.11 3.98
N LEU A 25 -3.32 -4.52 4.08
CA LEU A 25 -3.80 -3.88 5.30
C LEU A 25 -3.92 -4.91 6.44
N TYR A 26 -4.55 -6.04 6.18
CA TYR A 26 -4.74 -7.10 7.18
C TYR A 26 -3.41 -7.62 7.72
N GLY A 27 -2.46 -7.97 6.83
CA GLY A 27 -1.14 -8.43 7.22
C GLY A 27 -0.38 -7.37 8.03
N CYS A 28 -0.41 -6.11 7.58
CA CYS A 28 0.24 -4.99 8.28
C CYS A 28 -0.33 -4.78 9.70
N LEU A 29 -1.66 -4.70 9.82
CA LEU A 29 -2.31 -4.47 11.11
C LEU A 29 -2.11 -5.64 12.07
N SER A 30 -2.12 -6.88 11.58
CA SER A 30 -1.87 -8.08 12.39
C SER A 30 -0.48 -8.05 13.01
N GLU A 31 0.55 -7.74 12.21
CA GLU A 31 1.93 -7.63 12.70
C GLU A 31 2.10 -6.45 13.67
N LEU A 32 1.60 -5.26 13.34
CA LEU A 32 1.69 -4.10 14.24
C LEU A 32 1.03 -4.38 15.60
N ARG A 33 -0.11 -5.08 15.60
CA ARG A 33 -0.81 -5.48 16.83
C ARG A 33 -0.03 -6.53 17.63
N ARG A 34 0.62 -7.49 16.98
CA ARG A 34 1.49 -8.48 17.66
C ARG A 34 2.63 -7.80 18.42
N PHE A 35 3.14 -6.66 17.92
CA PHE A 35 4.11 -5.82 18.63
C PHE A 35 3.48 -4.87 19.67
N GLY A 36 2.18 -4.99 19.95
CA GLY A 36 1.48 -4.18 20.94
C GLY A 36 1.32 -2.71 20.55
N LEU A 37 1.28 -2.40 19.25
CA LEU A 37 1.13 -1.03 18.74
C LEU A 37 -0.35 -0.67 18.55
N ASP A 38 -0.74 0.54 18.92
CA ASP A 38 -2.09 1.07 18.71
C ASP A 38 -2.17 1.74 17.32
N VAL A 39 -3.03 1.22 16.45
CA VAL A 39 -3.11 1.64 15.05
C VAL A 39 -4.46 2.25 14.73
N THR A 40 -4.42 3.50 14.28
CA THR A 40 -5.54 4.19 13.64
C THR A 40 -5.30 4.21 12.14
N VAL A 41 -6.29 3.86 11.32
CA VAL A 41 -6.11 3.74 9.86
C VAL A 41 -7.04 4.69 9.12
N VAL A 42 -6.55 5.38 8.10
CA VAL A 42 -7.44 6.12 7.18
C VAL A 42 -8.04 5.16 6.16
N SER A 43 -9.36 5.18 6.00
CA SER A 43 -10.06 4.28 5.09
C SER A 43 -11.28 4.97 4.46
N LYS A 44 -11.56 4.65 3.20
CA LYS A 44 -12.76 5.13 2.50
C LYS A 44 -14.04 4.48 3.07
N SER A 45 -13.93 3.25 3.57
CA SER A 45 -15.01 2.54 4.26
C SER A 45 -14.65 2.36 5.73
N THR A 46 -15.57 2.73 6.62
CA THR A 46 -15.40 2.59 8.07
C THR A 46 -16.20 1.42 8.65
N GLY A 47 -17.05 0.78 7.86
CA GLY A 47 -17.82 -0.40 8.24
C GLY A 47 -17.23 -1.62 7.53
N GLY A 48 -16.64 -2.55 8.29
CA GLY A 48 -16.09 -3.77 7.73
C GLY A 48 -15.65 -4.74 8.81
N ALA A 49 -15.89 -6.03 8.57
CA ALA A 49 -15.47 -7.12 9.45
C ALA A 49 -13.95 -7.08 9.71
N LEU A 50 -13.17 -6.60 8.75
CA LEU A 50 -11.73 -6.39 8.84
C LEU A 50 -11.33 -5.56 10.07
N PHE A 51 -11.89 -4.35 10.20
CA PHE A 51 -11.53 -3.42 11.27
C PHE A 51 -11.98 -3.91 12.64
N GLN A 52 -13.15 -4.57 12.69
CA GLN A 52 -13.68 -5.16 13.92
C GLN A 52 -12.81 -6.34 14.39
N LYS A 53 -12.47 -7.27 13.48
CA LYS A 53 -11.61 -8.42 13.77
C LYS A 53 -10.24 -7.97 14.29
N LEU A 54 -9.68 -6.92 13.69
CA LEU A 54 -8.37 -6.41 14.05
C LEU A 54 -8.38 -5.41 15.22
N GLY A 55 -9.55 -4.98 15.70
CA GLY A 55 -9.67 -4.05 16.81
C GLY A 55 -9.09 -2.66 16.50
N THR A 56 -9.11 -2.24 15.23
CA THR A 56 -8.53 -0.97 14.79
C THR A 56 -9.61 0.06 14.48
N ASN A 57 -9.32 1.34 14.72
CA ASN A 57 -10.26 2.43 14.48
C ASN A 57 -10.09 3.03 13.08
N PRO A 58 -11.04 2.83 12.14
CA PRO A 58 -10.97 3.44 10.82
C PRO A 58 -11.42 4.91 10.88
N VAL A 59 -10.67 5.77 10.20
CA VAL A 59 -10.90 7.21 10.11
C VAL A 59 -11.22 7.58 8.67
N LYS A 60 -12.30 8.34 8.45
CA LYS A 60 -12.65 8.82 7.11
C LYS A 60 -11.59 9.80 6.59
N PRO A 61 -11.34 9.86 5.26
CA PRO A 61 -10.39 10.80 4.65
C PRO A 61 -10.96 12.22 4.59
N LYS A 62 -11.41 12.74 5.73
CA LYS A 62 -11.88 14.12 5.93
C LYS A 62 -10.81 14.91 6.65
N PHE A 63 -10.66 16.18 6.29
CA PHE A 63 -9.60 17.05 6.80
C PHE A 63 -9.48 17.02 8.34
N PHE A 64 -10.55 17.37 9.06
CA PHE A 64 -10.53 17.40 10.54
C PHE A 64 -10.21 16.04 11.17
N SER A 65 -10.75 14.96 10.60
CA SER A 65 -10.54 13.62 11.11
C SER A 65 -9.09 13.16 10.94
N VAL A 66 -8.48 13.49 9.80
CA VAL A 66 -7.06 13.22 9.53
C VAL A 66 -6.16 14.04 10.46
N ILE A 67 -6.42 15.33 10.64
CA ILE A 67 -5.63 16.18 11.56
C ILE A 67 -5.72 15.67 12.99
N LYS A 68 -6.91 15.30 13.46
CA LYS A 68 -7.10 14.72 14.81
C LYS A 68 -6.29 13.43 14.97
N ALA A 69 -6.32 12.54 13.98
CA ALA A 69 -5.59 11.28 14.00
C ALA A 69 -4.07 11.50 14.01
N ILE A 70 -3.55 12.43 13.21
CA ILE A 70 -2.13 12.82 13.20
C ILE A 70 -1.71 13.33 14.60
N ASN A 71 -2.50 14.22 15.20
CA ASN A 71 -2.16 14.80 16.50
C ASN A 71 -2.08 13.75 17.61
N SER A 72 -2.94 12.72 17.56
CA SER A 72 -2.94 11.61 18.51
C SER A 72 -1.84 10.56 18.28
N ALA A 73 -1.17 10.56 17.12
CA ALA A 73 -0.18 9.56 16.77
C ALA A 73 1.24 10.00 17.16
N ASP A 74 2.15 9.02 17.30
CA ASP A 74 3.60 9.25 17.41
C ASP A 74 4.28 9.10 16.03
N TRP A 75 3.75 8.20 15.20
CA TRP A 75 4.20 7.94 13.83
C TRP A 75 3.06 8.09 12.83
N VAL A 76 3.36 8.69 11.67
CA VAL A 76 2.50 8.68 10.49
C VAL A 76 3.16 7.81 9.43
N VAL A 77 2.46 6.78 8.99
CA VAL A 77 3.01 5.70 8.17
C VAL A 77 2.28 5.63 6.85
N LEU A 78 2.99 5.73 5.72
CA LEU A 78 2.44 5.34 4.41
C LEU A 78 2.64 3.83 4.23
N GLY A 79 1.56 3.08 4.17
CA GLY A 79 1.61 1.63 3.99
C GLY A 79 1.31 1.24 2.55
N GLY A 80 2.27 0.59 1.91
CA GLY A 80 2.06 -0.17 0.69
C GLY A 80 1.86 0.65 -0.59
N GLY A 81 1.71 -0.08 -1.69
CA GLY A 81 1.34 0.47 -2.99
C GLY A 81 2.44 1.27 -3.68
N THR A 82 2.10 1.79 -4.87
CA THR A 82 2.96 2.69 -5.65
C THR A 82 2.26 4.04 -5.73
N HIS A 83 2.39 4.86 -4.69
CA HIS A 83 1.70 6.15 -4.64
C HIS A 83 2.37 7.20 -5.52
N TYR A 84 3.68 7.37 -5.41
CA TYR A 84 4.42 8.39 -6.15
C TYR A 84 4.85 7.87 -7.53
N HIS A 85 4.02 8.10 -8.54
CA HIS A 85 4.29 7.81 -9.95
C HIS A 85 3.51 8.77 -10.86
N ASP A 86 3.75 8.74 -12.17
CA ASP A 86 3.01 9.60 -13.10
C ASP A 86 2.77 8.97 -14.48
N ASP A 87 2.51 7.66 -14.48
CA ASP A 87 2.20 6.89 -15.69
C ASP A 87 0.73 7.01 -16.12
N TYR A 88 0.26 8.24 -16.29
CA TYR A 88 -1.14 8.53 -16.62
C TYR A 88 -1.26 9.51 -17.79
N LYS A 89 -2.37 9.38 -18.56
CA LYS A 89 -2.80 10.40 -19.53
C LYS A 89 -3.12 11.72 -18.84
N LEU A 90 -3.02 12.84 -19.57
CA LEU A 90 -3.05 14.22 -19.04
C LEU A 90 -4.12 14.49 -17.95
N PHE A 91 -5.41 14.22 -18.20
CA PHE A 91 -6.46 14.47 -17.19
C PHE A 91 -6.36 13.58 -15.95
N ARG A 92 -5.93 12.32 -16.10
CA ARG A 92 -5.67 11.42 -14.97
C ARG A 92 -4.42 11.86 -14.21
N LEU A 93 -3.39 12.30 -14.92
CA LEU A 93 -2.17 12.85 -14.36
C LEU A 93 -2.44 14.09 -13.49
N LEU A 94 -3.26 15.04 -13.96
CA LEU A 94 -3.61 16.24 -13.16
C LEU A 94 -4.33 15.87 -11.86
N ARG A 95 -5.29 14.94 -11.92
CA ARG A 95 -5.97 14.43 -10.71
C ARG A 95 -5.01 13.70 -9.77
N HIS A 96 -4.07 12.94 -10.32
CA HIS A 96 -3.05 12.23 -9.55
C HIS A 96 -2.07 13.20 -8.89
N ILE A 97 -1.63 14.25 -9.58
CA ILE A 97 -0.81 15.32 -9.00
C ILE A 97 -1.55 15.98 -7.84
N ARG A 98 -2.84 16.31 -7.99
CA ARG A 98 -3.64 16.88 -6.88
C ARG A 98 -3.66 15.94 -5.67
N TYR A 99 -3.86 14.65 -5.91
CA TYR A 99 -3.82 13.63 -4.86
C TYR A 99 -2.44 13.60 -4.16
N LEU A 100 -1.35 13.58 -4.93
CA LEU A 100 0.01 13.59 -4.39
C LEU A 100 0.33 14.88 -3.62
N THR A 101 -0.17 16.02 -4.06
CA THR A 101 -0.03 17.29 -3.34
C THR A 101 -0.70 17.19 -1.98
N VAL A 102 -1.96 16.72 -1.90
CA VAL A 102 -2.66 16.54 -0.63
C VAL A 102 -1.92 15.56 0.28
N LEU A 103 -1.50 14.41 -0.26
CA LEU A 103 -0.76 13.39 0.48
C LEU A 103 0.57 13.95 1.03
N THR A 104 1.33 14.65 0.18
CA THR A 104 2.60 15.28 0.56
C THR A 104 2.37 16.35 1.63
N SER A 105 1.32 17.17 1.52
CA SER A 105 0.97 18.17 2.53
C SER A 105 0.64 17.53 3.87
N VAL A 106 -0.03 16.37 3.89
CA VAL A 106 -0.29 15.61 5.13
C VAL A 106 1.03 15.20 5.80
N PHE A 107 2.00 14.68 5.04
CA PHE A 107 3.30 14.31 5.59
C PHE A 107 4.11 15.52 6.06
N VAL A 108 4.16 16.59 5.27
CA VAL A 108 4.83 17.83 5.67
C VAL A 108 4.23 18.38 6.97
N PHE A 109 2.91 18.47 7.06
CA PHE A 109 2.22 18.91 8.27
C PHE A 109 2.55 18.00 9.47
N SER A 110 2.51 16.68 9.26
CA SER A 110 2.86 15.70 10.30
C SER A 110 4.29 15.91 10.82
N LYS A 111 5.24 16.21 9.94
CA LYS A 111 6.62 16.52 10.35
C LYS A 111 6.69 17.81 11.16
N LEU A 112 5.96 18.85 10.74
CA LEU A 112 5.93 20.15 11.42
C LEU A 112 5.36 20.06 12.84
N VAL A 113 4.36 19.21 13.07
CA VAL A 113 3.82 18.93 14.41
C VAL A 113 4.61 17.85 15.17
N GLY A 114 5.85 17.58 14.76
CA GLY A 114 6.82 16.75 15.47
C GLY A 114 6.62 15.23 15.35
N LYS A 115 5.82 14.77 14.38
CA LYS A 115 5.59 13.33 14.19
C LYS A 115 6.71 12.71 13.36
N ARG A 116 7.01 11.44 13.65
CA ARG A 116 7.91 10.65 12.83
C ARG A 116 7.18 10.10 11.62
N ILE A 117 7.89 10.00 10.49
CA ILE A 117 7.32 9.57 9.22
C ILE A 117 8.00 8.30 8.75
N ALA A 118 7.21 7.26 8.46
CA ALA A 118 7.69 6.06 7.84
C ALA A 118 6.95 5.80 6.52
N LEU A 119 7.67 5.30 5.52
CA LEU A 119 7.09 4.75 4.30
C LEU A 119 7.44 3.26 4.27
N ILE A 120 6.46 2.37 4.21
CA ILE A 120 6.71 0.92 4.30
C ILE A 120 6.13 0.17 3.11
N SER A 121 6.85 -0.85 2.63
CA SER A 121 6.46 -1.65 1.45
C SER A 121 6.14 -0.81 0.21
N MET A 122 6.93 0.24 -0.01
CA MET A 122 6.67 1.20 -1.08
C MET A 122 7.23 0.76 -2.42
N GLY A 123 6.40 0.88 -3.45
CA GLY A 123 6.83 1.04 -4.83
C GLY A 123 6.97 2.53 -5.20
N PHE A 124 7.94 2.88 -6.05
CA PHE A 124 8.16 4.23 -6.54
C PHE A 124 8.36 4.28 -8.05
N GLY A 125 7.85 5.35 -8.66
CA GLY A 125 8.00 5.63 -10.08
C GLY A 125 7.09 4.80 -11.00
N PRO A 126 7.22 4.96 -12.33
CA PRO A 126 8.12 5.90 -13.03
C PRO A 126 7.85 7.38 -12.69
N PHE A 127 8.86 8.23 -12.94
CA PHE A 127 8.81 9.70 -12.76
C PHE A 127 9.10 10.46 -14.07
N ARG A 128 8.08 10.62 -14.90
CA ARG A 128 8.09 11.33 -16.19
C ARG A 128 8.05 12.86 -16.03
N THR A 129 7.42 13.37 -14.99
CA THR A 129 7.16 14.80 -14.77
C THR A 129 8.00 15.40 -13.65
N LYS A 130 8.36 16.68 -13.80
CA LYS A 130 9.14 17.42 -12.79
C LYS A 130 8.35 17.61 -11.48
N VAL A 131 7.03 17.81 -11.58
CA VAL A 131 6.17 18.07 -10.41
C VAL A 131 6.10 16.84 -9.50
N VAL A 132 5.84 15.66 -10.03
CA VAL A 132 5.79 14.43 -9.22
C VAL A 132 7.16 14.10 -8.64
N ARG A 133 8.23 14.32 -9.41
CA ARG A 133 9.61 14.17 -8.91
C ARG A 133 9.93 15.12 -7.75
N LEU A 134 9.42 16.35 -7.79
CA LEU A 134 9.58 17.32 -6.71
C LEU A 134 8.82 16.88 -5.45
N LEU A 135 7.55 16.50 -5.58
CA LEU A 135 6.73 16.02 -4.46
C LEU A 135 7.36 14.78 -3.79
N PHE A 136 7.84 13.84 -4.60
CA PHE A 136 8.57 12.68 -4.11
C PHE A 136 9.82 13.08 -3.33
N LYS A 137 10.65 13.99 -3.88
CA LYS A 137 11.86 14.49 -3.22
C LYS A 137 11.58 15.17 -1.88
N ILE A 138 10.46 15.88 -1.75
CA ILE A 138 10.04 16.48 -0.48
C ILE A 138 9.80 15.38 0.56
N VAL A 139 9.00 14.37 0.21
CA VAL A 139 8.66 13.27 1.14
C VAL A 139 9.90 12.46 1.53
N LEU A 140 10.78 12.14 0.58
CA LEU A 140 12.04 11.45 0.89
C LEU A 140 12.92 12.20 1.90
N ARG A 141 12.90 13.54 1.88
CA ARG A 141 13.72 14.36 2.78
C ARG A 141 13.18 14.42 4.20
N ILE A 142 11.86 14.32 4.38
CA ILE A 142 11.21 14.42 5.70
C ILE A 142 10.95 13.04 6.34
N ALA A 143 10.93 11.97 5.55
CA ALA A 143 10.82 10.61 6.04
C ALA A 143 11.98 10.27 6.99
N ASP A 144 11.66 9.57 8.09
CA ASP A 144 12.63 9.06 9.05
C ASP A 144 13.02 7.61 8.69
N PHE A 145 12.10 6.86 8.09
CA PHE A 145 12.29 5.48 7.69
C PHE A 145 11.61 5.18 6.35
N ILE A 146 12.28 4.42 5.49
CA ILE A 146 11.76 4.01 4.19
C ILE A 146 12.06 2.53 3.97
N ALA A 147 11.02 1.71 3.79
CA ALA A 147 11.14 0.34 3.31
C ALA A 147 10.55 0.23 1.90
N VAL A 148 11.38 -0.18 0.93
CA VAL A 148 11.00 -0.39 -0.47
C VAL A 148 10.85 -1.87 -0.77
N ARG A 149 9.92 -2.21 -1.68
CA ARG A 149 9.58 -3.60 -2.00
C ARG A 149 10.30 -4.19 -3.22
N ASP A 150 10.92 -3.34 -4.04
CA ASP A 150 11.57 -3.76 -5.29
C ASP A 150 12.85 -2.96 -5.58
N ASN A 151 13.73 -3.55 -6.40
CA ASN A 151 15.04 -2.98 -6.75
C ASN A 151 14.94 -1.65 -7.49
N ARG A 152 13.90 -1.47 -8.32
CA ARG A 152 13.69 -0.22 -9.06
C ARG A 152 13.37 0.92 -8.09
N SER A 153 12.48 0.67 -7.15
CA SER A 153 12.14 1.60 -6.08
C SER A 153 13.35 1.95 -5.22
N LEU A 154 14.20 0.96 -4.89
CA LEU A 154 15.46 1.19 -4.19
C LEU A 154 16.39 2.14 -4.96
N ALA A 155 16.57 1.91 -6.26
CA ALA A 155 17.38 2.78 -7.11
C ALA A 155 16.84 4.22 -7.16
N GLU A 156 15.52 4.38 -7.26
CA GLU A 156 14.88 5.71 -7.27
C GLU A 156 15.13 6.49 -5.98
N VAL A 157 15.13 5.77 -4.85
CA VAL A 157 15.36 6.29 -3.50
C VAL A 157 16.84 6.66 -3.31
N GLN A 158 17.77 5.76 -3.65
CA GLN A 158 19.21 5.98 -3.50
C GLN A 158 19.74 7.12 -4.38
N CYS A 159 19.25 7.24 -5.62
CA CYS A 159 19.65 8.29 -6.56
C CYS A 159 19.35 9.72 -6.08
N ARG A 160 18.46 9.89 -5.08
CA ARG A 160 17.93 11.20 -4.68
C ARG A 160 18.49 11.79 -3.39
N GLY A 161 19.51 11.16 -2.80
CA GLY A 161 20.28 11.71 -1.66
C GLY A 161 19.41 11.96 -0.43
N MET A 162 19.32 10.97 0.46
CA MET A 162 18.33 10.97 1.54
C MET A 162 18.95 10.99 2.94
N LYS A 163 18.15 11.42 3.91
CA LYS A 163 18.48 11.37 5.34
C LYS A 163 17.88 10.17 6.06
N ALA A 164 16.86 9.54 5.48
CA ALA A 164 16.12 8.43 6.09
C ALA A 164 16.94 7.13 6.09
N LYS A 165 16.69 6.27 7.09
CA LYS A 165 17.15 4.87 7.02
C LYS A 165 16.36 4.14 5.94
N VAL A 166 17.06 3.47 5.03
CA VAL A 166 16.47 2.70 3.93
C VAL A 166 16.59 1.21 4.22
N LEU A 167 15.50 0.48 3.98
CA LEU A 167 15.46 -0.97 4.03
C LEU A 167 14.89 -1.50 2.71
N TYR A 168 15.52 -2.53 2.17
CA TYR A 168 14.90 -3.35 1.14
C TYR A 168 14.14 -4.49 1.84
N ALA A 169 12.83 -4.53 1.66
CA ALA A 169 11.93 -5.43 2.38
C ALA A 169 10.95 -6.10 1.41
N PHE A 170 10.22 -7.10 1.90
CA PHE A 170 9.13 -7.73 1.16
C PHE A 170 7.88 -6.81 1.13
N ASP A 171 6.95 -7.15 0.25
CA ASP A 171 5.64 -6.49 0.18
C ASP A 171 4.79 -6.83 1.42
N LEU A 172 4.06 -5.87 1.99
CA LEU A 172 3.21 -6.08 3.17
C LEU A 172 2.21 -7.23 3.02
N SER A 173 1.79 -7.56 1.80
CA SER A 173 0.94 -8.73 1.55
C SER A 173 1.58 -10.04 1.99
N ALA A 174 2.92 -10.15 2.01
CA ALA A 174 3.61 -11.34 2.53
C ALA A 174 3.38 -11.57 4.03
N CYS A 175 3.06 -10.51 4.81
CA CYS A 175 2.68 -10.66 6.22
C CYS A 175 1.39 -11.47 6.38
N LEU A 176 0.56 -11.59 5.34
CA LEU A 176 -0.66 -12.41 5.39
C LEU A 176 -0.34 -13.90 5.63
N LEU A 177 0.83 -14.38 5.22
CA LEU A 177 1.24 -15.78 5.42
C LEU A 177 1.25 -16.17 6.90
N ASN A 178 1.50 -15.22 7.79
CA ASN A 178 1.50 -15.46 9.24
C ASN A 178 0.10 -15.66 9.84
N GLU A 179 -0.94 -15.38 9.05
CA GLU A 179 -2.34 -15.43 9.47
C GLU A 179 -3.14 -16.49 8.71
N LEU A 180 -2.61 -16.99 7.59
CA LEU A 180 -3.22 -18.08 6.85
C LEU A 180 -3.01 -19.38 7.64
N LYS A 181 -4.11 -19.95 8.14
CA LYS A 181 -4.13 -21.36 8.45
C LYS A 181 -4.13 -22.09 7.12
N LEU A 182 -3.00 -22.71 6.78
CA LEU A 182 -2.91 -23.65 5.67
C LEU A 182 -3.62 -24.96 6.06
N ASP A 183 -4.87 -24.85 6.48
CA ASP A 183 -5.76 -26.00 6.46
C ASP A 183 -5.91 -26.34 4.97
N LYS A 184 -5.79 -27.63 4.63
CA LYS A 184 -5.77 -28.11 3.24
C LYS A 184 -6.83 -27.36 2.45
N LEU A 185 -6.42 -26.70 1.36
CA LEU A 185 -7.34 -26.22 0.33
C LEU A 185 -7.96 -27.48 -0.29
N GLU A 186 -8.95 -28.04 0.38
CA GLU A 186 -9.80 -29.07 -0.15
C GLU A 186 -10.71 -28.37 -1.15
N ALA A 187 -10.41 -28.55 -2.43
CA ALA A 187 -11.37 -28.21 -3.45
C ALA A 187 -12.63 -29.04 -3.16
N GLU A 188 -13.79 -28.38 -3.08
CA GLU A 188 -15.06 -29.09 -2.88
C GLU A 188 -15.16 -30.23 -3.91
N GLY A 189 -15.18 -31.47 -3.42
CA GLY A 189 -15.31 -32.67 -4.26
C GLY A 189 -14.01 -33.26 -4.83
N VAL A 190 -12.82 -32.80 -4.44
CA VAL A 190 -11.55 -33.36 -4.95
C VAL A 190 -10.52 -33.58 -3.83
N GLU A 191 -10.42 -34.82 -3.35
CA GLU A 191 -9.35 -35.24 -2.41
C GLU A 191 -8.03 -35.53 -3.15
N ASN A 192 -6.91 -35.09 -2.57
CA ASN A 192 -5.53 -35.45 -2.97
C ASN A 192 -5.10 -35.10 -4.40
N VAL A 193 -5.74 -34.14 -5.07
CA VAL A 193 -5.26 -33.61 -6.36
C VAL A 193 -4.57 -32.26 -6.14
N PRO A 194 -3.39 -31.99 -6.75
CA PRO A 194 -2.78 -30.67 -6.69
C PRO A 194 -3.71 -29.60 -7.25
N VAL A 195 -4.10 -28.64 -6.42
CA VAL A 195 -4.96 -27.51 -6.82
C VAL A 195 -4.10 -26.31 -7.19
N LEU A 196 -4.26 -25.80 -8.42
CA LEU A 196 -3.65 -24.54 -8.86
C LEU A 196 -4.71 -23.42 -8.86
N GLY A 197 -4.58 -22.48 -7.92
CA GLY A 197 -5.41 -21.28 -7.91
C GLY A 197 -4.88 -20.21 -8.87
N ILE A 198 -5.71 -19.76 -9.82
CA ILE A 198 -5.36 -18.71 -10.77
C ILE A 198 -6.32 -17.52 -10.57
N SER A 199 -5.78 -16.34 -10.27
CA SER A 199 -6.56 -15.09 -10.14
C SER A 199 -6.03 -14.04 -11.13
N PRO A 200 -6.42 -14.13 -12.42
CA PRO A 200 -5.92 -13.22 -13.45
C PRO A 200 -6.64 -11.87 -13.38
N THR A 201 -5.90 -10.79 -13.64
CA THR A 201 -6.50 -9.46 -13.86
C THR A 201 -6.65 -9.19 -15.36
N LYS A 202 -7.78 -8.62 -15.78
CA LYS A 202 -8.00 -8.26 -17.18
C LYS A 202 -7.09 -7.08 -17.57
N LEU A 203 -6.05 -7.36 -18.34
CA LEU A 203 -5.22 -6.33 -18.97
C LEU A 203 -6.06 -5.59 -20.02
N HIS A 204 -6.37 -4.31 -19.75
CA HIS A 204 -6.95 -3.40 -20.74
C HIS A 204 -5.83 -2.78 -21.58
N LEU A 205 -5.03 -3.63 -22.20
CA LEU A 205 -4.10 -3.22 -23.24
C LEU A 205 -4.86 -3.29 -24.57
N GLY A 206 -4.75 -2.27 -25.41
CA GLY A 206 -5.32 -2.36 -26.76
C GLY A 206 -4.65 -3.52 -27.51
N GLU A 207 -5.38 -4.20 -28.40
CA GLU A 207 -4.90 -5.38 -29.16
C GLU A 207 -3.51 -5.17 -29.78
N LYS A 208 -3.19 -3.94 -30.21
CA LYS A 208 -1.88 -3.55 -30.76
C LYS A 208 -0.67 -3.72 -29.81
N LEU A 209 -0.87 -3.80 -28.49
CA LEU A 209 0.22 -3.82 -27.51
C LEU A 209 0.56 -5.22 -26.98
N VAL A 210 -0.37 -6.18 -27.05
CA VAL A 210 -0.19 -7.53 -26.46
C VAL A 210 -0.02 -8.59 -27.52
N GLY A 211 -0.40 -8.32 -28.77
CA GLY A 211 -0.31 -9.29 -29.87
C GLY A 211 -1.35 -10.42 -29.81
N CYS A 212 -2.11 -10.54 -28.71
CA CYS A 212 -3.28 -11.42 -28.60
C CYS A 212 -4.38 -10.74 -27.79
N ASP A 213 -5.63 -10.91 -28.19
CA ASP A 213 -6.79 -10.53 -27.38
C ASP A 213 -7.04 -11.56 -26.26
N SER A 214 -7.90 -11.21 -25.30
CA SER A 214 -8.19 -12.07 -24.15
C SER A 214 -8.81 -13.41 -24.53
N ASN A 215 -9.59 -13.50 -25.61
CA ASN A 215 -10.19 -14.76 -26.04
C ASN A 215 -9.14 -15.67 -26.67
N THR A 216 -8.22 -15.11 -27.47
CA THR A 216 -7.07 -15.82 -28.04
C THR A 216 -6.11 -16.34 -26.97
N PHE A 217 -5.91 -15.60 -25.87
CA PHE A 217 -5.10 -16.11 -24.76
C PHE A 217 -5.70 -17.37 -24.11
N TRP A 218 -7.02 -17.41 -23.93
CA TRP A 218 -7.69 -18.55 -23.31
C TRP A 218 -7.85 -19.74 -24.27
N SER A 219 -7.93 -19.53 -25.58
CA SER A 219 -8.04 -20.61 -26.56
C SER A 219 -6.78 -21.49 -26.60
N ILE A 220 -5.60 -20.96 -26.25
CA ILE A 220 -4.35 -21.73 -26.12
C ILE A 220 -4.50 -22.88 -25.11
N PHE A 221 -5.31 -22.70 -24.08
CA PHE A 221 -5.60 -23.72 -23.07
C PHE A 221 -6.80 -24.61 -23.42
N GLY A 222 -7.56 -24.26 -24.46
CA GLY A 222 -8.81 -24.93 -24.85
C GLY A 222 -8.65 -26.05 -25.89
N GLU A 223 -7.52 -26.14 -26.59
CA GLU A 223 -7.32 -27.17 -27.65
C GLU A 223 -6.73 -28.49 -27.14
N GLY A 224 -6.72 -28.73 -25.83
CA GLY A 224 -6.14 -29.92 -25.21
C GLY A 224 -7.13 -30.83 -24.48
N GLY A 225 -8.37 -30.97 -24.98
CA GLY A 225 -9.41 -31.85 -24.43
C GLY A 225 -10.01 -32.77 -25.48
#